data_AF-E6SKJ9-F1
#
_entry.id   AF-E6SKJ9-F1
#
_cell.length_a   1.000
_cell.length_b   1.000
_cell.length_c   1.000
_cell.angle_alpha   90.00
_cell.angle_beta   90.00
_cell.angle_gamma   90.00
#
_symmetry.space_group_name_H-M   'P 1'
#
loop_
_entity.id
_entity.type
_entity.pdbx_description
1 polymer ?
#
loop_
_entity_poly.entity_id
_entity_poly.type
_entity_poly.pdbx_seq_one_letter_code
_entity_poly.pdbx_strand_id
1 'polypeptide(L)'
;MAKEAVLLKIDPALAQRLRVRAAEERTTMSAIVERALRKELGEMTNRDEFARTLGYADWDALMAASEEVAVEGDISWYVSRLPDGRWAAWDDAEIALDRVSIHATREEAVAYQYDGWTASHEEEAETERVRWLAERPD
;
A
#
# COMPACT_ATOMS: atom_id res chain seq x y z
N MET A 1 18.23 6.15 29.30
CA MET A 1 17.17 7.14 29.01
C MET A 1 15.89 6.68 29.69
N ALA A 2 15.22 7.55 30.45
CA ALA A 2 13.92 7.20 31.06
C ALA A 2 12.84 7.17 29.96
N LYS A 3 11.98 6.16 29.95
CA LYS A 3 10.79 6.14 29.09
C LYS A 3 9.77 7.12 29.67
N GLU A 4 9.38 8.12 28.90
CA GLU A 4 8.30 9.04 29.26
C GLU A 4 6.94 8.35 29.04
N ALA A 5 6.04 8.43 30.02
CA ALA A 5 4.75 7.77 29.95
C ALA A 5 3.75 8.65 29.18
N VAL A 6 3.24 8.16 28.06
CA VAL A 6 2.20 8.82 27.27
C VAL A 6 0.83 8.24 27.63
N LEU A 7 -0.13 9.11 27.93
CA LEU A 7 -1.50 8.73 28.28
C LEU A 7 -2.37 8.70 27.02
N LEU A 8 -2.67 7.49 26.54
CA LEU A 8 -3.54 7.28 25.38
C LEU A 8 -4.98 6.99 25.84
N LYS A 9 -5.95 7.72 25.26
CA LYS A 9 -7.36 7.37 25.40
C LYS A 9 -7.70 6.29 24.39
N ILE A 10 -8.10 5.13 24.88
CA ILE A 10 -8.53 4.00 24.06
C ILE A 10 -9.94 3.57 24.44
N ASP A 11 -10.71 3.13 23.45
CA ASP A 11 -12.03 2.56 23.66
C ASP A 11 -11.97 1.35 24.62
N PRO A 12 -12.95 1.16 25.54
CA PRO A 12 -12.94 0.05 26.49
C PRO A 12 -12.91 -1.35 25.84
N ALA A 13 -13.56 -1.55 24.69
CA ALA A 13 -13.54 -2.82 23.98
C ALA A 13 -12.15 -3.08 23.37
N LEU A 14 -11.52 -2.06 22.79
CA LEU A 14 -10.13 -2.15 22.34
C LEU A 14 -9.17 -2.45 23.51
N ALA A 15 -9.34 -1.77 24.65
CA ALA A 15 -8.55 -2.04 25.86
C ALA A 15 -8.69 -3.49 26.32
N GLN A 16 -9.89 -4.06 26.27
CA GLN A 16 -10.12 -5.45 26.62
C GLN A 16 -9.45 -6.42 25.65
N ARG A 17 -9.54 -6.17 24.34
CA ARG A 17 -8.86 -6.98 23.31
C ARG A 17 -7.33 -6.95 23.48
N LEU A 18 -6.77 -5.77 23.77
CA LEU A 18 -5.34 -5.61 24.04
C LEU A 18 -4.89 -6.37 25.30
N ARG A 19 -5.71 -6.41 26.36
CA ARG A 19 -5.41 -7.21 27.57
C ARG A 19 -5.36 -8.71 27.27
N VAL A 20 -6.36 -9.22 26.55
CA VAL A 20 -6.41 -10.63 26.15
C VAL A 20 -5.17 -10.99 25.34
N ARG A 21 -4.86 -10.18 24.32
CA ARG A 21 -3.69 -10.39 23.48
C ARG A 21 -2.37 -10.33 24.25
N ALA A 22 -2.25 -9.41 25.20
CA ALA A 22 -1.07 -9.31 26.07
C ALA A 22 -0.86 -10.57 26.91
N ALA A 23 -1.94 -11.16 27.43
CA ALA A 23 -1.87 -12.40 28.18
C ALA A 23 -1.48 -13.59 27.28
N GLU A 24 -2.07 -13.70 26.08
CA GLU A 24 -1.74 -14.73 25.08
C GLU A 24 -0.25 -14.68 24.66
N GLU A 25 0.26 -13.48 24.37
CA GLU A 25 1.64 -13.26 23.94
C GLU A 25 2.64 -13.17 25.11
N ARG A 26 2.18 -13.28 26.36
CA ARG A 26 2.99 -13.10 27.58
C ARG A 26 3.81 -11.80 27.58
N THR A 27 3.15 -10.72 27.16
CA THR A 27 3.74 -9.38 27.05
C THR A 27 2.85 -8.34 27.74
N THR A 28 3.19 -7.05 27.62
CA THR A 28 2.35 -5.96 28.14
C THR A 28 1.50 -5.35 27.03
N MET A 29 0.36 -4.75 27.39
CA MET A 29 -0.42 -3.94 26.45
C MET A 29 0.43 -2.84 25.81
N SER A 30 1.31 -2.20 26.60
CA SER A 30 2.22 -1.16 26.11
C SER A 30 3.12 -1.68 25.01
N ALA A 31 3.68 -2.89 25.15
CA ALA A 31 4.55 -3.47 24.12
C ALA A 31 3.79 -3.80 22.83
N ILE A 32 2.54 -4.26 22.93
CA ILE A 32 1.69 -4.48 21.75
C ILE A 32 1.39 -3.16 21.04
N VAL A 33 1.01 -2.12 21.80
CA VAL A 33 0.70 -0.79 21.28
C VAL A 33 1.95 -0.14 20.68
N GLU A 34 3.10 -0.19 21.36
CA GLU A 34 4.38 0.32 20.85
C GLU A 34 4.75 -0.36 19.51
N ARG A 35 4.57 -1.68 19.40
CA ARG A 35 4.84 -2.43 18.16
C ARG A 35 3.87 -2.05 17.04
N ALA A 36 2.57 -1.94 17.35
CA ALA A 36 1.56 -1.54 16.38
C ALA A 36 1.80 -0.11 15.87
N LEU A 37 2.04 0.84 16.78
CA LEU A 37 2.35 2.22 16.42
C LEU A 37 3.65 2.33 15.62
N ARG A 38 4.69 1.56 15.98
CA ARG A 38 5.94 1.54 15.21
C ARG A 38 5.71 1.04 13.79
N LYS A 39 4.88 0.00 13.62
CA LYS A 39 4.53 -0.52 12.30
C LYS A 39 3.79 0.55 11.50
N GLU A 40 2.70 1.09 12.05
CA GLU A 40 1.88 2.11 11.41
C GLU A 40 2.68 3.36 11.03
N LEU A 41 3.42 3.94 11.99
CA LEU A 41 4.26 5.12 11.75
C LEU A 41 5.40 4.82 10.76
N GLY A 42 5.93 3.60 10.76
CA GLY A 42 6.92 3.17 9.78
C GLY A 42 6.34 3.13 8.37
N GLU A 43 5.15 2.56 8.20
CA GLU A 43 4.42 2.53 6.93
C GLU A 43 4.05 3.94 6.45
N MET A 44 3.56 4.81 7.35
CA MET A 44 3.31 6.22 7.05
C MET A 44 4.59 6.94 6.60
N THR A 45 5.71 6.74 7.29
CA THR A 45 6.98 7.38 6.93
C THR A 45 7.46 6.95 5.55
N ASN A 46 7.32 5.66 5.21
CA ASN A 46 7.69 5.15 3.88
C ASN A 46 6.83 5.77 2.77
N ARG A 47 5.52 5.86 2.99
CA ARG A 47 4.58 6.52 2.07
C ARG A 47 4.90 8.01 1.87
N ASP A 48 5.20 8.72 2.96
CA ASP A 48 5.60 10.14 2.87
C ASP A 48 6.96 10.32 2.20
N GLU A 49 7.91 9.39 2.37
CA GLU A 49 9.19 9.41 1.66
C GLU A 49 9.01 9.18 0.16
N PHE A 50 8.15 8.24 -0.23
CA PHE A 50 7.79 8.01 -1.62
C PHE A 50 7.13 9.25 -2.25
N ALA A 51 6.11 9.80 -1.60
CA ALA A 51 5.42 11.00 -2.06
C ALA A 51 6.37 12.19 -2.22
N ARG A 52 7.27 12.40 -1.24
CA ARG A 52 8.31 13.45 -1.33
C ARG A 52 9.27 13.23 -2.47
N THR A 53 9.60 11.99 -2.80
CA THR A 53 10.48 11.71 -3.94
C THR A 53 9.80 12.01 -5.28
N LEU A 54 8.47 11.85 -5.36
CA LEU A 54 7.67 12.31 -6.51
C LEU A 54 7.41 13.83 -6.52
N GLY A 55 7.86 14.55 -5.48
CA GLY A 55 7.79 16.00 -5.40
C GLY A 55 6.56 16.54 -4.65
N TYR A 56 5.85 15.70 -3.90
CA TYR A 56 4.73 16.11 -3.05
C TYR A 56 5.17 16.37 -1.60
N ALA A 57 4.34 17.02 -0.80
CA ALA A 57 4.66 17.31 0.61
C ALA A 57 4.61 16.05 1.48
N ASP A 58 3.59 15.23 1.26
CA ASP A 58 3.23 14.03 2.03
C ASP A 58 2.37 13.10 1.15
N TRP A 59 2.05 11.92 1.70
CA TRP A 59 1.21 10.93 1.04
C TRP A 59 -0.17 11.46 0.67
N ASP A 60 -0.81 12.24 1.55
CA ASP A 60 -2.14 12.79 1.29
C ASP A 60 -2.14 13.76 0.10
N ALA A 61 -1.09 14.58 -0.03
CA ALA A 61 -0.92 15.47 -1.18
C ALA A 61 -0.68 14.71 -2.49
N LEU A 62 0.05 13.59 -2.46
CA LEU A 62 0.18 12.69 -3.60
C LEU A 62 -1.20 12.14 -3.97
N MET A 63 -1.91 11.51 -3.04
CA MET A 63 -3.21 10.89 -3.29
C MET A 63 -4.24 11.88 -3.83
N ALA A 64 -4.24 13.13 -3.35
CA ALA A 64 -5.12 14.18 -3.86
C ALA A 64 -4.82 14.59 -5.31
N ALA A 65 -3.58 14.38 -5.78
CA ALA A 65 -3.13 14.62 -7.15
C ALA A 65 -3.17 13.35 -8.02
N SER A 66 -3.48 12.20 -7.43
CA SER A 66 -3.55 10.91 -8.10
C SER A 66 -4.96 10.65 -8.66
N GLU A 67 -4.99 9.93 -9.77
CA GLU A 67 -6.19 9.36 -10.35
C GLU A 67 -6.07 7.83 -10.32
N GLU A 68 -7.06 7.15 -9.76
CA GLU A 68 -7.15 5.69 -9.78
C GLU A 68 -7.61 5.21 -11.16
N VAL A 69 -6.83 4.36 -11.81
CA VAL A 69 -7.06 3.85 -13.16
C VAL A 69 -7.72 2.48 -13.12
N ALA A 70 -7.29 1.63 -12.20
CA ALA A 70 -7.77 0.26 -12.03
C ALA A 70 -7.64 -0.17 -10.56
N VAL A 71 -8.39 -1.21 -10.19
CA VAL A 71 -8.35 -1.86 -8.86
C VAL A 71 -8.54 -3.36 -9.04
N GLU A 72 -7.78 -4.15 -8.29
CA GLU A 72 -7.78 -5.62 -8.30
C GLU A 72 -7.43 -6.11 -6.90
N GLY A 73 -8.43 -6.62 -6.19
CA GLY A 73 -8.27 -6.99 -4.79
C GLY A 73 -7.84 -5.80 -3.93
N ASP A 74 -6.64 -5.90 -3.35
CA ASP A 74 -6.05 -4.89 -2.46
C ASP A 74 -5.05 -3.97 -3.20
N ILE A 75 -4.90 -4.12 -4.52
CA ILE A 75 -3.98 -3.32 -5.34
C ILE A 75 -4.78 -2.30 -6.15
N SER A 76 -4.32 -1.07 -6.13
CA SER A 76 -4.84 0.05 -6.90
C SER A 76 -3.72 0.66 -7.75
N TRP A 77 -4.03 0.88 -9.02
CA TRP A 77 -3.11 1.49 -9.99
C TRP A 77 -3.46 2.95 -10.17
N TYR A 78 -2.46 3.81 -9.98
CA TYR A 78 -2.62 5.24 -10.00
C TYR A 78 -1.83 5.89 -11.13
N VAL A 79 -2.32 7.03 -11.60
CA VAL A 79 -1.50 8.00 -12.32
C VAL A 79 -1.50 9.31 -11.56
N SER A 80 -0.38 10.05 -11.56
CA SER A 80 -0.26 11.29 -10.79
C SER A 80 0.51 12.33 -11.58
N ARG A 81 -0.02 13.56 -11.62
CA ARG A 81 0.63 14.66 -12.33
C ARG A 81 1.73 15.27 -11.48
N LEU A 82 2.97 15.14 -11.93
CA LEU A 82 4.15 15.63 -11.23
C LEU A 82 4.29 17.16 -11.30
N PRO A 83 5.06 17.78 -10.37
CA PRO A 83 5.30 19.22 -10.36
C PRO A 83 5.92 19.78 -11.63
N ASP A 84 6.68 18.96 -12.37
CA ASP A 84 7.31 19.35 -13.65
C ASP A 84 6.37 19.20 -14.86
N GLY A 85 5.12 18.76 -14.64
CA GLY A 85 4.09 18.60 -15.65
C GLY A 85 4.05 17.22 -16.32
N ARG A 86 4.99 16.32 -16.04
CA ARG A 86 4.94 14.92 -16.47
C ARG A 86 3.96 14.10 -15.63
N TRP A 87 3.73 12.85 -16.02
CA TRP A 87 2.83 11.93 -15.33
C TRP A 87 3.57 10.70 -14.83
N ALA A 88 3.38 10.35 -13.56
CA ALA A 88 3.87 9.12 -12.97
C ALA A 88 2.77 8.06 -12.98
N ALA A 89 3.08 6.85 -13.44
CA ALA A 89 2.28 5.64 -13.27
C ALA A 89 2.92 4.80 -12.15
N TRP A 90 2.13 4.40 -11.16
CA TRP A 90 2.56 3.65 -9.98
C TRP A 90 1.40 2.88 -9.34
N ASP A 91 1.69 1.90 -8.50
CA ASP A 91 0.68 1.08 -7.79
C ASP A 91 0.99 0.99 -6.29
N ASP A 92 -0.01 0.62 -5.50
CA ASP A 92 0.14 0.48 -4.04
C ASP A 92 0.43 -0.96 -3.57
N ALA A 93 0.66 -1.90 -4.49
CA ALA A 93 1.08 -3.26 -4.13
C ALA A 93 2.44 -3.25 -3.43
N GLU A 94 3.35 -2.41 -3.95
CA GLU A 94 4.65 -2.14 -3.33
C GLU A 94 5.10 -0.72 -3.66
N ILE A 95 5.14 0.10 -2.62
CA ILE A 95 5.58 1.49 -2.73
C ILE A 95 7.11 1.53 -2.95
N ALA A 96 7.52 1.54 -4.22
CA ALA A 96 8.91 1.51 -4.64
C ALA A 96 9.15 2.38 -5.90
N LEU A 97 10.23 3.16 -5.89
CA LEU A 97 10.52 4.15 -6.94
C LEU A 97 10.96 3.53 -8.27
N ASP A 98 11.54 2.34 -8.23
CA ASP A 98 11.96 1.57 -9.40
C ASP A 98 10.77 0.96 -10.16
N ARG A 99 9.58 0.95 -9.56
CA ARG A 99 8.31 0.56 -10.19
C ARG A 99 7.51 1.74 -10.74
N VAL A 100 7.99 2.97 -10.54
CA VAL A 100 7.34 4.17 -11.07
C VAL A 100 7.79 4.39 -12.51
N SER A 101 6.83 4.48 -13.43
CA SER A 101 7.08 4.85 -14.81
C SER A 101 6.69 6.32 -15.06
N ILE A 102 7.56 7.09 -15.74
CA ILE A 102 7.34 8.51 -16.00
C ILE A 102 7.04 8.74 -17.48
N HIS A 103 5.94 9.43 -17.75
CA HIS A 103 5.39 9.67 -19.08
C HIS A 103 5.22 11.16 -19.36
N ALA A 104 5.23 11.55 -20.63
CA ALA A 104 5.08 12.95 -21.01
C ALA A 104 3.61 13.39 -20.89
N THR A 105 2.67 12.48 -21.15
CA THR A 105 1.23 12.75 -21.14
C THR A 105 0.47 11.86 -20.17
N ARG A 106 -0.75 12.29 -19.82
CA ARG A 106 -1.66 11.51 -18.97
C ARG A 106 -2.05 10.21 -19.67
N GLU A 107 -2.36 10.31 -20.96
CA GLU A 107 -2.84 9.21 -21.79
C GLU A 107 -1.79 8.09 -21.88
N GLU A 108 -0.51 8.44 -22.01
CA GLU A 108 0.60 7.48 -21.98
C GLU A 108 0.71 6.76 -20.64
N ALA A 109 0.59 7.48 -19.52
CA ALA A 109 0.64 6.89 -18.19
C ALA A 109 -0.55 5.96 -17.93
N VAL A 110 -1.74 6.36 -18.37
CA VAL A 110 -2.96 5.53 -18.26
C VAL A 110 -2.85 4.29 -19.13
N ALA A 111 -2.37 4.41 -20.37
CA ALA A 111 -2.15 3.26 -21.24
C ALA A 111 -1.16 2.27 -20.62
N TYR A 112 -0.07 2.77 -20.03
CA TYR A 112 0.89 1.93 -19.30
C TYR A 112 0.23 1.13 -18.17
N GLN A 113 -0.64 1.75 -17.38
CA GLN A 113 -1.37 1.06 -16.32
C GLN A 113 -2.35 0.00 -16.84
N TYR A 114 -3.08 0.31 -17.92
CA TYR A 114 -3.98 -0.67 -18.53
C TYR A 114 -3.23 -1.85 -19.14
N ASP A 115 -2.07 -1.61 -19.78
CA ASP A 115 -1.24 -2.69 -20.32
C ASP A 115 -0.74 -3.61 -19.20
N GLY A 116 -0.27 -3.04 -18.08
CA GLY A 116 0.14 -3.78 -16.89
C GLY A 116 -1.00 -4.58 -16.26
N TRP A 117 -2.18 -3.98 -16.12
CA TRP A 117 -3.37 -4.62 -15.56
C TRP A 117 -3.91 -5.74 -16.47
N THR A 118 -3.88 -5.55 -17.79
CA THR A 118 -4.33 -6.59 -18.73
C THR A 118 -3.38 -7.79 -18.70
N ALA A 119 -2.08 -7.53 -18.62
CA ALA A 119 -1.07 -8.58 -18.52
C ALA A 119 -1.23 -9.43 -17.25
N SER A 120 -1.57 -8.83 -16.09
CA SER A 120 -1.83 -9.59 -14.86
C SER A 120 -3.01 -10.55 -15.02
N HIS A 121 -4.09 -10.10 -15.67
CA HIS A 121 -5.30 -10.90 -15.87
C HIS A 121 -5.13 -12.02 -16.90
N GLU A 122 -4.29 -11.84 -17.92
CA GLU A 122 -3.98 -12.89 -18.90
C GLU A 122 -3.15 -14.02 -18.27
N GLU A 123 -2.21 -13.69 -17.37
CA GLU A 123 -1.37 -14.67 -16.66
C GLU A 123 -2.19 -15.51 -15.66
N GLU A 124 -3.15 -14.89 -14.96
CA GLU A 124 -4.08 -15.61 -14.08
C GLU A 124 -4.98 -16.58 -14.86
N ALA A 125 -5.53 -16.13 -16.00
CA ALA A 125 -6.36 -16.97 -16.85
C ALA A 125 -5.58 -18.16 -17.45
N GLU A 126 -4.31 -17.97 -17.79
CA GLU A 126 -3.43 -19.05 -18.23
C GLU A 126 -3.12 -20.03 -17.09
N THR A 127 -2.85 -19.52 -15.89
CA THR A 127 -2.57 -20.33 -14.70
C THR A 127 -3.77 -21.19 -14.30
N GLU A 128 -4.97 -20.63 -14.28
CA GLU A 128 -6.21 -21.39 -14.03
C GLU A 128 -6.47 -22.43 -15.11
N ARG A 129 -6.20 -22.10 -16.37
CA ARG A 129 -6.36 -23.03 -17.49
C ARG A 129 -5.40 -24.22 -17.39
N VAL A 130 -4.13 -23.97 -17.04
CA VAL A 130 -3.13 -25.02 -16.82
C VAL A 130 -3.53 -25.90 -15.64
N ARG A 131 -3.94 -25.29 -14.53
CA ARG A 131 -4.40 -26.01 -13.34
C ARG A 131 -5.62 -26.88 -13.64
N TRP A 132 -6.62 -26.34 -14.32
CA TRP A 132 -7.82 -27.08 -14.72
C TRP A 132 -7.50 -28.25 -15.65
N LEU A 133 -6.54 -28.10 -16.56
CA LEU A 133 -6.08 -29.21 -17.42
C LEU A 133 -5.35 -30.30 -16.62
N ALA A 134 -4.61 -29.93 -15.57
CA ALA A 134 -3.89 -30.87 -14.72
C ALA A 134 -4.78 -31.64 -13.73
N GLU A 135 -5.91 -31.07 -13.32
CA GLU A 135 -6.85 -31.66 -12.35
C GLU A 135 -7.98 -32.47 -13.01
N ARG A 136 -7.95 -32.65 -14.34
CA ARG A 136 -8.91 -33.52 -15.03
C ARG A 136 -8.55 -35.00 -14.82
N PRO A 137 -9.43 -35.81 -14.21
CA PRO A 137 -9.36 -37.25 -14.41
C PRO A 137 -9.85 -37.57 -15.82
N ASP A 138 -9.17 -38.52 -16.45
CA ASP A 138 -9.47 -39.07 -17.79
C ASP A 138 -10.94 -39.46 -17.99
#